data_AF-A0A9D7JCG7-F1
#
_entry.id   AF-A0A9D7JCG7-F1
#
_cell.length_a   1.000
_cell.length_b   1.000
_cell.length_c   1.000
_cell.angle_alpha   90.00
_cell.angle_beta   90.00
_cell.angle_gamma   90.00
#
_symmetry.space_group_name_H-M   'P 1'
#
loop_
_entity.id
_entity.type
_entity.pdbx_description
1 polymer ?
#
loop_
_entity_poly.entity_id
_entity_poly.type
_entity_poly.pdbx_seq_one_letter_code
_entity_poly.pdbx_strand_id
1 'polypeptide(L)'
;MGDYVMPVDITRIRIDLDADGASAEAESLGNVLATAFGMQSGAGSDVPPLELTIGFDRADAIWLAGYTQVLAAQADFLLAHDFHSFTDAAFHRLFPRAGFPMQPFMQGNSVMLLDPESDKAIADLIAAIHTINWPVAEPMRLKRVRERLRSVTALSRRNWEAILAETDDDRELVPGPRQTSMVPDAVVTEETVAAWHATLDTADAILDGRLLVPHWRFGQGFDLKAYFENATRTDLVMLLTGLDALPFLRDGPVASAASFSEANRVFGDQLFGYAFWFN
;
A
#
# COMPACT_ATOMS: atom_id res chain seq x y z
N MET A 1 10.26 -30.98 -5.63
CA MET A 1 9.10 -30.46 -4.87
C MET A 1 8.10 -30.07 -5.95
N GLY A 2 6.90 -30.65 -5.95
CA GLY A 2 6.01 -30.59 -7.11
C GLY A 2 5.34 -29.23 -7.26
N ASP A 3 5.28 -28.73 -8.48
CA ASP A 3 4.43 -27.61 -8.87
C ASP A 3 2.96 -28.06 -8.79
N TYR A 4 2.13 -27.20 -8.21
CA TYR A 4 0.68 -27.37 -8.14
C TYR A 4 0.04 -26.14 -8.77
N VAL A 5 -1.14 -26.32 -9.35
CA VAL A 5 -1.98 -25.22 -9.82
C VAL A 5 -3.36 -25.40 -9.21
N MET A 6 -3.85 -24.36 -8.55
CA MET A 6 -5.17 -24.31 -7.92
C MET A 6 -6.02 -23.24 -8.62
N PRO A 7 -6.89 -23.62 -9.57
CA PRO A 7 -7.75 -22.65 -10.24
C PRO A 7 -8.78 -22.11 -9.26
N VAL A 8 -8.80 -20.79 -9.09
CA VAL A 8 -9.77 -20.08 -8.25
C VAL A 8 -10.46 -19.00 -9.08
N ASP A 9 -11.78 -19.12 -9.20
CA ASP A 9 -12.63 -18.08 -9.76
C ASP A 9 -12.88 -16.99 -8.71
N ILE A 10 -12.16 -15.89 -8.81
CA ILE A 10 -12.23 -14.76 -7.86
C ILE A 10 -13.63 -14.15 -7.84
N THR A 11 -14.36 -14.21 -8.96
CA THR A 11 -15.70 -13.62 -9.05
C THR A 11 -16.72 -14.34 -8.17
N ARG A 12 -16.42 -15.58 -7.76
CA ARG A 12 -17.29 -16.37 -6.88
C ARG A 12 -16.99 -16.20 -5.40
N ILE A 13 -15.92 -15.52 -5.04
CA ILE A 13 -15.62 -15.20 -3.63
C ILE A 13 -16.70 -14.25 -3.13
N ARG A 14 -17.31 -14.58 -1.99
CA ARG A 14 -18.35 -13.78 -1.35
C ARG A 14 -17.87 -13.27 0.00
N ILE A 15 -18.21 -12.03 0.32
CA ILE A 15 -17.91 -11.39 1.59
C ILE A 15 -19.24 -10.95 2.18
N ASP A 16 -19.57 -11.41 3.37
CA ASP A 16 -20.73 -10.93 4.13
C ASP A 16 -20.50 -9.46 4.50
N LEU A 17 -21.05 -8.54 3.69
CA LEU A 17 -20.81 -7.11 3.79
C LEU A 17 -21.78 -6.44 4.74
N ASP A 18 -22.98 -6.98 4.90
CA ASP A 18 -24.00 -6.48 5.81
C ASP A 18 -24.00 -7.16 7.19
N ALA A 19 -23.12 -8.15 7.37
CA ALA A 19 -22.91 -8.91 8.60
C ALA A 19 -24.15 -9.70 9.03
N ASP A 20 -24.99 -10.16 8.09
CA ASP A 20 -26.19 -10.95 8.36
C ASP A 20 -25.91 -12.46 8.52
N GLY A 21 -24.68 -12.91 8.26
CA GLY A 21 -24.24 -14.29 8.36
C GLY A 21 -24.70 -15.19 7.20
N ALA A 22 -25.31 -14.62 6.17
CA ALA A 22 -25.66 -15.27 4.92
C ALA A 22 -24.69 -14.82 3.79
N SER A 23 -24.81 -15.46 2.62
CA SER A 23 -24.09 -15.03 1.43
C SER A 23 -25.10 -14.70 0.34
N ALA A 24 -25.22 -13.43 -0.03
CA ALA A 24 -26.01 -13.01 -1.16
C ALA A 24 -25.18 -12.97 -2.46
N GLU A 25 -25.86 -13.05 -3.61
CA GLU A 25 -25.18 -12.93 -4.92
C GLU A 25 -24.59 -11.54 -5.13
N ALA A 26 -25.27 -10.51 -4.62
CA ALA A 26 -24.83 -9.11 -4.63
C ALA A 26 -23.50 -8.88 -3.88
N GLU A 27 -23.13 -9.79 -2.99
CA GLU A 27 -21.94 -9.73 -2.12
C GLU A 27 -20.73 -10.47 -2.68
N SER A 28 -20.81 -10.89 -3.94
CA SER A 28 -19.66 -11.45 -4.64
C SER A 28 -18.64 -10.36 -4.97
N LEU A 29 -17.35 -10.71 -4.90
CA LEU A 29 -16.26 -9.85 -5.37
C LEU A 29 -16.45 -9.47 -6.84
N GLY A 30 -17.03 -10.35 -7.66
CA GLY A 30 -17.40 -10.03 -9.04
C GLY A 30 -18.32 -8.80 -9.13
N ASN A 31 -19.38 -8.75 -8.32
CA ASN A 31 -20.31 -7.61 -8.30
C ASN A 31 -19.70 -6.35 -7.69
N VAL A 32 -18.85 -6.49 -6.66
CA VAL A 32 -18.10 -5.36 -6.07
C VAL A 32 -17.16 -4.75 -7.10
N LEU A 33 -16.39 -5.57 -7.82
CA LEU A 33 -15.47 -5.12 -8.87
C LEU A 33 -16.23 -4.49 -10.05
N ALA A 34 -17.32 -5.12 -10.51
CA ALA A 34 -18.16 -4.59 -11.57
C ALA A 34 -18.69 -3.18 -11.22
N THR A 35 -19.19 -3.00 -9.98
CA THR A 35 -19.64 -1.70 -9.46
C THR A 35 -18.50 -0.69 -9.38
N ALA A 36 -17.34 -1.09 -8.82
CA ALA A 36 -16.18 -0.22 -8.63
C ALA A 36 -15.60 0.29 -9.96
N PHE A 37 -15.62 -0.54 -11.01
CA PHE A 37 -15.16 -0.17 -12.35
C PHE A 37 -16.27 0.43 -13.25
N GLY A 38 -17.45 0.73 -12.70
CA GLY A 38 -18.56 1.31 -13.46
C GLY A 38 -19.16 0.39 -14.52
N MET A 39 -18.83 -0.91 -14.48
CA MET A 39 -19.44 -1.95 -15.30
C MET A 39 -20.75 -2.35 -14.65
N GLN A 40 -21.84 -1.64 -14.95
CA GLN A 40 -23.16 -2.01 -14.45
C GLN A 40 -23.52 -3.42 -14.91
N SER A 41 -23.61 -4.36 -13.96
CA SER A 41 -24.32 -5.63 -14.10
C SER A 41 -25.82 -5.38 -14.06
N GLY A 42 -26.35 -4.70 -15.08
CA GLY A 42 -27.78 -4.65 -15.35
C GLY A 42 -28.23 -5.98 -15.92
N ALA A 43 -29.36 -6.52 -15.47
CA ALA A 43 -29.99 -7.67 -16.11
C ALA A 43 -30.27 -7.32 -17.60
N GLY A 44 -29.41 -7.80 -18.50
CA GLY A 44 -29.48 -7.54 -19.94
C GLY A 44 -28.28 -6.83 -20.57
N SER A 45 -27.15 -6.63 -19.88
CA SER A 45 -25.92 -6.20 -20.56
C SER A 45 -25.24 -7.40 -21.26
N ASP A 46 -24.98 -7.26 -22.58
CA ASP A 46 -24.17 -8.20 -23.40
C ASP A 46 -22.67 -8.17 -23.03
N VAL A 47 -22.33 -7.71 -21.82
CA VAL A 47 -20.94 -7.70 -21.33
C VAL A 47 -20.64 -9.13 -20.88
N PRO A 48 -19.65 -9.81 -21.50
CA PRO A 48 -19.26 -11.14 -21.05
C PRO A 48 -18.96 -11.10 -19.54
N PRO A 49 -19.39 -12.11 -18.76
CA PRO A 49 -18.98 -12.22 -17.38
C PRO A 49 -17.45 -12.08 -17.31
N LEU A 50 -16.95 -11.25 -16.39
CA LEU A 50 -15.52 -11.18 -16.12
C LEU A 50 -15.05 -12.57 -15.67
N GLU A 51 -14.46 -13.34 -16.59
CA GLU A 51 -13.94 -14.65 -16.27
C GLU A 51 -12.55 -14.47 -15.64
N LEU A 52 -12.54 -14.17 -14.33
CA LEU A 52 -11.31 -13.93 -13.56
C LEU A 52 -10.93 -15.18 -12.76
N THR A 53 -10.58 -16.25 -13.47
CA THR A 53 -10.01 -17.47 -12.86
C THR A 53 -8.50 -17.38 -12.86
N ILE A 54 -7.90 -17.45 -11.67
CA ILE A 54 -6.44 -17.41 -11.46
C ILE A 54 -5.95 -18.81 -11.12
N GLY A 55 -4.86 -19.25 -11.74
CA GLY A 55 -4.21 -20.54 -11.48
C GLY A 55 -3.22 -20.44 -10.33
N PHE A 56 -3.69 -20.40 -9.09
CA PHE A 56 -2.81 -20.18 -7.95
C PHE A 56 -1.75 -21.26 -7.76
N ASP A 57 -0.50 -20.85 -7.69
CA ASP A 57 0.64 -21.75 -7.68
C ASP A 57 1.60 -21.49 -6.49
N ARG A 58 2.85 -21.94 -6.60
CA ARG A 58 3.88 -21.69 -5.59
C ARG A 58 4.40 -20.24 -5.61
N ALA A 59 4.59 -19.63 -6.77
CA ALA A 59 4.98 -18.22 -6.85
C ALA A 59 3.95 -17.35 -6.15
N ASP A 60 2.66 -17.60 -6.40
CA ASP A 60 1.58 -16.82 -5.79
C ASP A 60 1.50 -16.96 -4.27
N ALA A 61 1.84 -18.13 -3.72
CA ALA A 61 1.93 -18.30 -2.28
C ALA A 61 3.06 -17.44 -1.68
N ILE A 62 4.16 -17.23 -2.41
CA ILE A 62 5.27 -16.35 -1.99
C ILE A 62 4.85 -14.88 -2.15
N TRP A 63 4.16 -14.53 -3.24
CA TRP A 63 3.56 -13.22 -3.46
C TRP A 63 2.63 -12.85 -2.30
N LEU A 64 1.68 -13.72 -1.95
CA LEU A 64 0.74 -13.49 -0.86
C LEU A 64 1.46 -13.35 0.49
N ALA A 65 2.50 -14.15 0.73
CA ALA A 65 3.34 -13.98 1.91
C ALA A 65 4.00 -12.59 1.93
N GLY A 66 4.47 -12.07 0.79
CA GLY A 66 4.96 -10.70 0.63
C GLY A 66 3.89 -9.67 0.98
N TYR A 67 2.71 -9.80 0.39
CA TYR A 67 1.56 -8.91 0.62
C TYR A 67 1.14 -8.87 2.10
N THR A 68 1.21 -10.01 2.80
CA THR A 68 0.94 -10.03 4.26
C THR A 68 1.92 -9.16 5.04
N GLN A 69 3.17 -9.02 4.58
CA GLN A 69 4.15 -8.14 5.21
C GLN A 69 3.87 -6.68 4.93
N VAL A 70 3.31 -6.33 3.76
CA VAL A 70 2.82 -4.97 3.46
C VAL A 70 1.72 -4.57 4.45
N LEU A 71 0.73 -5.44 4.66
CA LEU A 71 -0.34 -5.20 5.63
C LEU A 71 0.18 -5.15 7.07
N ALA A 72 1.08 -6.07 7.43
CA ALA A 72 1.68 -6.11 8.76
C ALA A 72 2.54 -4.87 9.05
N ALA A 73 3.23 -4.30 8.05
CA ALA A 73 3.99 -3.06 8.19
C ALA A 73 3.07 -1.88 8.54
N GLN A 74 1.92 -1.77 7.86
CA GLN A 74 0.92 -0.74 8.14
C GLN A 74 0.32 -0.91 9.54
N ALA A 75 -0.03 -2.15 9.91
CA ALA A 75 -0.54 -2.45 11.24
C ALA A 75 0.49 -2.14 12.34
N ASP A 76 1.75 -2.54 12.18
CA ASP A 76 2.82 -2.22 13.13
C ASP A 76 3.04 -0.70 13.21
N PHE A 77 2.94 0.05 12.12
CA PHE A 77 3.02 1.52 12.15
C PHE A 77 1.84 2.15 12.91
N LEU A 78 0.61 1.73 12.63
CA LEU A 78 -0.58 2.25 13.31
C LEU A 78 -0.57 1.91 14.81
N LEU A 79 -0.15 0.70 15.17
CA LEU A 79 -0.05 0.29 16.58
C LEU A 79 1.18 0.88 17.29
N ALA A 80 2.17 1.38 16.55
CA ALA A 80 3.35 2.00 17.15
C ALA A 80 3.07 3.39 17.72
N HIS A 81 2.01 4.07 17.27
CA HIS A 81 1.76 5.46 17.58
C HIS A 81 0.48 5.66 18.39
N ASP A 82 0.50 6.72 19.20
CA ASP A 82 -0.70 7.25 19.83
C ASP A 82 -1.39 8.23 18.87
N PHE A 83 -2.60 7.87 18.43
CA PHE A 83 -3.45 8.68 17.55
C PHE A 83 -4.58 9.42 18.26
N HIS A 84 -4.70 9.36 19.60
CA HIS A 84 -5.87 9.89 20.33
C HIS A 84 -6.14 11.36 19.96
N SER A 85 -5.12 12.23 19.98
CA SER A 85 -5.27 13.65 19.63
C SER A 85 -5.80 13.86 18.20
N PHE A 86 -5.38 13.02 17.25
CA PHE A 86 -5.82 13.11 15.86
C PHE A 86 -7.24 12.60 15.68
N THR A 87 -7.58 11.45 16.28
CA THR A 87 -8.93 10.90 16.19
C THR A 87 -9.95 11.80 16.89
N ASP A 88 -9.62 12.36 18.05
CA ASP A 88 -10.48 13.29 18.78
C ASP A 88 -10.77 14.56 17.98
N ALA A 89 -9.81 15.01 17.16
CA ALA A 89 -9.92 16.22 16.35
C ALA A 89 -10.64 16.00 15.00
N ALA A 90 -10.64 14.78 14.44
CA ALA A 90 -11.06 14.56 13.06
C ALA A 90 -12.13 13.48 12.85
N PHE A 91 -12.23 12.47 13.71
CA PHE A 91 -13.01 11.26 13.43
C PHE A 91 -14.50 11.39 13.79
N HIS A 92 -14.93 12.45 14.47
CA HIS A 92 -16.34 12.69 14.78
C HIS A 92 -17.24 12.70 13.53
N ARG A 93 -16.72 13.17 12.39
CA ARG A 93 -17.44 13.17 11.11
C ARG A 93 -17.59 11.79 10.46
N LEU A 94 -16.60 10.93 10.62
CA LEU A 94 -16.59 9.59 10.03
C LEU A 94 -17.38 8.60 10.89
N PHE A 95 -17.30 8.75 12.21
CA PHE A 95 -17.93 7.85 13.17
C PHE A 95 -18.79 8.66 14.15
N PRO A 96 -19.99 9.15 13.75
CA PRO A 96 -20.80 10.08 14.55
C PRO A 96 -21.36 9.48 15.85
N ARG A 97 -21.18 8.18 16.09
CA ARG A 97 -21.65 7.47 17.29
C ARG A 97 -20.51 6.93 18.18
N ALA A 98 -19.26 7.28 17.88
CA ALA A 98 -18.08 6.77 18.58
C ALA A 98 -17.69 7.52 19.88
N GLY A 99 -18.46 8.52 20.32
CA GLY A 99 -18.20 9.27 21.57
C GLY A 99 -17.10 10.34 21.49
N PHE A 100 -16.71 10.81 20.29
CA PHE A 100 -15.65 11.81 20.15
C PHE A 100 -16.05 13.20 20.69
N PRO A 101 -15.09 14.01 21.18
CA PRO A 101 -15.38 15.28 21.86
C PRO A 101 -16.23 16.27 21.05
N MET A 102 -16.05 16.30 19.72
CA MET A 102 -16.74 17.23 18.82
C MET A 102 -18.13 16.75 18.36
N GLN A 103 -18.52 15.50 18.65
CA GLN A 103 -19.80 14.95 18.21
C GLN A 103 -21.04 15.73 18.69
N PRO A 104 -21.14 16.16 19.97
CA PRO A 104 -22.33 16.88 20.44
C PRO A 104 -22.59 18.21 19.72
N PHE A 105 -21.57 18.72 19.01
CA PHE A 105 -21.61 19.99 18.29
C PHE A 105 -21.81 19.81 16.78
N MET A 106 -21.91 18.56 16.30
CA MET A 106 -22.25 18.28 14.91
C MET A 106 -23.74 18.57 14.66
N GLN A 107 -24.03 19.40 13.67
CA GLN A 107 -25.38 19.61 13.14
C GLN A 107 -25.38 19.14 11.68
N GLY A 108 -26.24 18.18 11.34
CA GLY A 108 -26.34 17.59 9.99
C GLY A 108 -25.52 16.31 9.79
N ASN A 109 -25.85 15.57 8.71
CA ASN A 109 -25.27 14.26 8.36
C ASN A 109 -24.23 14.35 7.24
N SER A 110 -23.68 15.53 6.94
CA SER A 110 -22.74 15.69 5.82
C SER A 110 -21.37 15.09 6.14
N VAL A 111 -21.12 13.92 5.53
CA VAL A 111 -19.81 13.20 5.55
C VAL A 111 -18.83 13.81 4.55
N MET A 112 -19.30 14.66 3.63
CA MET A 112 -18.50 15.24 2.57
C MET A 112 -17.60 16.37 3.08
N LEU A 113 -16.29 16.29 2.77
CA LEU A 113 -15.31 17.34 3.05
C LEU A 113 -15.62 18.70 2.36
N LEU A 114 -16.58 18.73 1.43
CA LEU A 114 -16.89 19.87 0.57
C LEU A 114 -18.41 20.10 0.50
N ASP A 115 -18.99 20.63 1.58
CA ASP A 115 -20.38 21.11 1.67
C ASP A 115 -20.38 22.56 2.21
N PRO A 116 -21.25 23.48 1.72
CA PRO A 116 -21.38 24.90 2.12
C PRO A 116 -21.45 25.32 3.61
N GLU A 117 -21.37 24.43 4.60
CA GLU A 117 -20.93 24.80 5.97
C GLU A 117 -19.37 24.84 6.06
N SER A 118 -18.75 25.48 5.07
CA SER A 118 -17.31 25.41 4.77
C SER A 118 -16.40 25.73 5.95
N ASP A 119 -16.83 26.62 6.85
CA ASP A 119 -15.98 27.10 7.96
C ASP A 119 -15.73 26.00 9.01
N LYS A 120 -16.71 25.14 9.26
CA LYS A 120 -16.56 24.02 10.21
C LYS A 120 -15.70 22.91 9.62
N ALA A 121 -15.85 22.65 8.32
CA ALA A 121 -15.02 21.68 7.61
C ALA A 121 -13.55 22.12 7.58
N ILE A 122 -13.31 23.40 7.30
CA ILE A 122 -11.97 24.01 7.36
C ILE A 122 -11.40 23.97 8.79
N ALA A 123 -12.19 24.31 9.81
CA ALA A 123 -11.73 24.27 11.20
C ALA A 123 -11.26 22.86 11.61
N ASP A 124 -12.03 21.82 11.28
CA ASP A 124 -11.64 20.44 11.60
C ASP A 124 -10.47 19.96 10.74
N LEU A 125 -10.35 20.41 9.49
CA LEU A 125 -9.15 20.13 8.67
C LEU A 125 -7.91 20.77 9.28
N ILE A 126 -8.01 22.03 9.73
CA ILE A 126 -6.93 22.72 10.44
C ILE A 126 -6.57 21.95 11.70
N ALA A 127 -7.55 21.55 12.51
CA ALA A 127 -7.33 20.76 13.72
C ALA A 127 -6.68 19.39 13.43
N ALA A 128 -7.14 18.70 12.39
CA ALA A 128 -6.56 17.45 11.91
C ALA A 128 -5.09 17.64 11.53
N ILE A 129 -4.76 18.66 10.72
CA ILE A 129 -3.37 18.98 10.34
C ILE A 129 -2.50 19.27 11.56
N HIS A 130 -3.00 20.07 12.51
CA HIS A 130 -2.27 20.40 13.75
C HIS A 130 -2.04 19.19 14.67
N THR A 131 -2.79 18.09 14.47
CA THR A 131 -2.70 16.86 15.25
C THR A 131 -2.05 15.71 14.50
N ILE A 132 -1.47 15.96 13.30
CA ILE A 132 -0.54 15.05 12.63
C ILE A 132 0.83 15.07 13.34
N ASN A 133 0.79 14.73 14.62
CA ASN A 133 1.88 14.80 15.58
C ASN A 133 1.70 13.65 16.57
N TRP A 134 2.10 12.45 16.13
CA TRP A 134 1.78 11.21 16.84
C TRP A 134 2.96 10.76 17.67
N PRO A 135 2.87 10.74 19.02
CA PRO A 135 3.89 10.13 19.87
C PRO A 135 4.08 8.65 19.52
N VAL A 136 5.32 8.16 19.58
CA VAL A 136 5.61 6.73 19.45
C VAL A 136 5.37 6.07 20.80
N ALA A 137 4.26 5.33 20.92
CA ALA A 137 3.86 4.62 22.13
C ALA A 137 4.52 3.24 22.26
N GLU A 138 4.73 2.55 21.13
CA GLU A 138 5.40 1.24 21.10
C GLU A 138 6.64 1.25 20.16
N PRO A 139 7.81 1.73 20.62
CA PRO A 139 9.01 1.88 19.78
C PRO A 139 9.47 0.60 19.09
N MET A 140 9.25 -0.55 19.73
CA MET A 140 9.60 -1.85 19.13
C MET A 140 8.72 -2.19 17.92
N ARG A 141 7.46 -1.75 17.89
CA ARG A 141 6.60 -1.91 16.70
C ARG A 141 7.08 -1.04 15.56
N LEU A 142 7.48 0.20 15.85
CA LEU A 142 8.03 1.10 14.83
C LEU A 142 9.29 0.51 14.18
N LYS A 143 10.18 -0.08 14.98
CA LYS A 143 11.36 -0.80 14.49
C LYS A 143 10.99 -1.95 13.56
N ARG A 144 9.96 -2.75 13.94
CA ARG A 144 9.49 -3.87 13.13
C ARG A 144 8.94 -3.43 11.78
N VAL A 145 8.41 -2.22 11.62
CA VAL A 145 7.99 -1.72 10.30
C VAL A 145 9.14 -1.86 9.29
N ARG A 146 10.35 -1.46 9.65
CA ARG A 146 11.53 -1.62 8.79
C ARG A 146 11.82 -3.08 8.45
N GLU A 147 11.69 -3.97 9.42
CA GLU A 147 11.90 -5.42 9.24
C GLU A 147 10.83 -6.03 8.30
N ARG A 148 9.57 -5.58 8.41
CA ARG A 148 8.49 -5.97 7.50
C ARG A 148 8.78 -5.50 6.07
N LEU A 149 9.18 -4.24 5.90
CA LEU A 149 9.53 -3.70 4.58
C LEU A 149 10.71 -4.44 3.93
N ARG A 150 11.72 -4.85 4.70
CA ARG A 150 12.80 -5.71 4.19
C ARG A 150 12.34 -7.13 3.86
N SER A 151 11.31 -7.61 4.56
CA SER A 151 10.72 -8.92 4.25
C SER A 151 9.95 -8.87 2.92
N VAL A 152 9.29 -7.74 2.60
CA VAL A 152 8.63 -7.52 1.30
C VAL A 152 9.64 -7.66 0.16
N THR A 153 10.76 -6.94 0.21
CA THR A 153 11.79 -7.00 -0.87
C THR A 153 12.38 -8.40 -1.01
N ALA A 154 12.66 -9.07 0.11
CA ALA A 154 13.19 -10.44 0.10
C ALA A 154 12.18 -11.46 -0.47
N LEU A 155 10.90 -11.34 -0.12
CA LEU A 155 9.85 -12.21 -0.64
C LEU A 155 9.58 -11.92 -2.12
N SER A 156 9.62 -10.67 -2.56
CA SER A 156 9.51 -10.31 -3.98
C SER A 156 10.61 -10.97 -4.82
N ARG A 157 11.86 -11.01 -4.35
CA ARG A 157 12.93 -11.73 -5.07
C ARG A 157 12.66 -13.23 -5.16
N ARG A 158 12.24 -13.85 -4.06
CA ARG A 158 11.87 -15.27 -4.05
C ARG A 158 10.66 -15.58 -4.92
N ASN A 159 9.75 -14.62 -5.06
CA ASN A 159 8.62 -14.71 -5.97
C ASN A 159 9.12 -14.75 -7.41
N TRP A 160 9.94 -13.77 -7.82
CA TRP A 160 10.54 -13.74 -9.16
C TRP A 160 11.42 -14.94 -9.47
N GLU A 161 12.14 -15.48 -8.49
CA GLU A 161 12.88 -16.75 -8.65
C GLU A 161 11.95 -17.93 -8.98
N ALA A 162 10.73 -17.96 -8.42
CA ALA A 162 9.74 -18.98 -8.73
C ALA A 162 9.11 -18.75 -10.12
N ILE A 163 8.63 -17.52 -10.39
CA ILE A 163 8.02 -17.13 -11.68
C ILE A 163 8.96 -17.44 -12.85
N LEU A 164 10.25 -17.09 -12.74
CA LEU A 164 11.19 -17.32 -13.84
C LEU A 164 11.54 -18.81 -14.05
N ALA A 165 11.28 -19.65 -13.04
CA ALA A 165 11.49 -21.08 -13.11
C ALA A 165 10.29 -21.85 -13.68
N GLU A 166 9.11 -21.23 -13.71
CA GLU A 166 7.89 -21.81 -14.27
C GLU A 166 8.03 -22.11 -15.77
N THR A 167 7.29 -23.13 -16.19
CA THR A 167 7.32 -23.65 -17.58
C THR A 167 5.94 -23.68 -18.23
N ASP A 168 4.89 -23.53 -17.42
CA ASP A 168 3.51 -23.43 -17.82
C ASP A 168 3.06 -21.97 -18.01
N ASP A 169 1.85 -21.82 -18.51
CA ASP A 169 1.17 -20.56 -18.80
C ASP A 169 -0.33 -20.77 -18.49
N ASP A 170 -0.67 -20.88 -17.21
CA ASP A 170 -2.01 -21.27 -16.75
C ASP A 170 -2.65 -20.19 -15.86
N ARG A 171 -2.96 -19.05 -16.48
CA ARG A 171 -3.71 -17.93 -15.85
C ARG A 171 -3.01 -17.38 -14.61
N GLU A 172 -1.76 -16.97 -14.80
CA GLU A 172 -0.90 -16.45 -13.75
C GLU A 172 -1.41 -15.14 -13.14
N LEU A 173 -1.34 -15.02 -11.80
CA LEU A 173 -1.59 -13.75 -11.12
C LEU A 173 -0.52 -12.71 -11.49
N VAL A 174 0.75 -13.13 -11.51
CA VAL A 174 1.90 -12.33 -11.91
C VAL A 174 2.65 -13.09 -13.02
N PRO A 175 2.40 -12.78 -14.30
CA PRO A 175 2.99 -13.50 -15.42
C PRO A 175 4.49 -13.16 -15.53
N GLY A 176 5.29 -14.20 -15.73
CA GLY A 176 6.67 -14.08 -16.17
C GLY A 176 6.79 -13.67 -17.64
N PRO A 177 8.02 -13.41 -18.13
CA PRO A 177 8.24 -12.88 -19.49
C PRO A 177 7.79 -13.79 -20.64
N ARG A 178 7.51 -15.06 -20.36
CA ARG A 178 7.08 -16.07 -21.35
C ARG A 178 5.60 -16.46 -21.19
N GLN A 179 4.92 -15.89 -20.19
CA GLN A 179 3.53 -16.22 -19.83
C GLN A 179 2.58 -15.12 -20.31
N THR A 180 1.31 -15.48 -20.44
CA THR A 180 0.24 -14.61 -20.93
C THR A 180 -0.32 -13.80 -19.77
N SER A 181 -0.33 -12.47 -19.90
CA SER A 181 -0.94 -11.60 -18.90
C SER A 181 -2.46 -11.65 -18.96
N MET A 182 -3.09 -11.79 -17.80
CA MET A 182 -4.54 -11.69 -17.66
C MET A 182 -5.05 -10.25 -17.78
N VAL A 183 -4.18 -9.25 -17.59
CA VAL A 183 -4.51 -7.84 -17.74
C VAL A 183 -4.09 -7.41 -19.16
N PRO A 184 -5.05 -6.99 -20.02
CA PRO A 184 -4.73 -6.48 -21.35
C PRO A 184 -3.68 -5.36 -21.26
N ASP A 185 -2.69 -5.41 -22.16
CA ASP A 185 -1.57 -4.46 -22.27
C ASP A 185 -0.52 -4.47 -21.14
N ALA A 186 -0.70 -5.26 -20.07
CA ALA A 186 0.29 -5.41 -19.00
C ALA A 186 1.27 -6.55 -19.29
N VAL A 187 2.09 -6.40 -20.34
CA VAL A 187 3.11 -7.38 -20.72
C VAL A 187 4.36 -7.20 -19.85
N VAL A 188 4.74 -8.26 -19.14
CA VAL A 188 6.00 -8.33 -18.40
C VAL A 188 7.10 -8.84 -19.34
N THR A 189 8.24 -8.16 -19.37
CA THR A 189 9.41 -8.55 -20.18
C THR A 189 10.61 -8.85 -19.29
N GLU A 190 11.67 -9.48 -19.82
CA GLU A 190 12.92 -9.67 -19.06
C GLU A 190 13.50 -8.34 -18.57
N GLU A 191 13.35 -7.28 -19.36
CA GLU A 191 13.74 -5.91 -19.01
C GLU A 191 12.90 -5.38 -17.83
N THR A 192 11.59 -5.63 -17.82
CA THR A 192 10.70 -5.33 -16.70
C THR A 192 11.18 -5.99 -15.40
N VAL A 193 11.54 -7.27 -15.46
CA VAL A 193 12.02 -8.02 -14.28
C VAL A 193 13.39 -7.50 -13.81
N ALA A 194 14.31 -7.24 -14.73
CA ALA A 194 15.62 -6.67 -14.40
C ALA A 194 15.49 -5.28 -13.73
N ALA A 195 14.62 -4.42 -14.28
CA ALA A 195 14.31 -3.12 -13.72
C ALA A 195 13.69 -3.19 -12.33
N TRP A 196 12.79 -4.16 -12.12
CA TRP A 196 12.21 -4.41 -10.82
C TRP A 196 13.26 -4.84 -9.79
N HIS A 197 14.15 -5.78 -10.13
CA HIS A 197 15.25 -6.18 -9.24
C HIS A 197 16.18 -5.02 -8.87
N ALA A 198 16.53 -4.15 -9.82
CA ALA A 198 17.31 -2.94 -9.53
C ALA A 198 16.56 -1.97 -8.60
N THR A 199 15.23 -1.90 -8.72
CA THR A 199 14.37 -1.11 -7.82
C THR A 199 14.40 -1.70 -6.40
N LEU A 200 14.31 -3.03 -6.26
CA LEU A 200 14.44 -3.71 -4.98
C LEU A 200 15.81 -3.47 -4.33
N ASP A 201 16.90 -3.49 -5.10
CA ASP A 201 18.26 -3.19 -4.60
C ASP A 201 18.34 -1.77 -4.01
N THR A 202 17.70 -0.81 -4.70
CA THR A 202 17.63 0.58 -4.27
C THR A 202 16.80 0.73 -3.01
N ALA A 203 15.64 0.07 -2.94
CA ALA A 203 14.80 0.05 -1.75
C ALA A 203 15.53 -0.56 -0.53
N ASP A 204 16.24 -1.69 -0.72
CA ASP A 204 17.05 -2.32 0.32
C ASP A 204 18.17 -1.37 0.81
N ALA A 205 18.83 -0.64 -0.10
CA ALA A 205 19.84 0.35 0.27
C ALA A 205 19.27 1.49 1.12
N ILE A 206 18.05 1.94 0.84
CA ILE A 206 17.34 2.95 1.64
C ILE A 206 16.97 2.40 3.01
N LEU A 207 16.38 1.19 3.07
CA LEU A 207 15.96 0.55 4.32
C LEU A 207 17.15 0.17 5.21
N ASP A 208 18.34 -0.03 4.65
CA ASP A 208 19.58 -0.26 5.39
C ASP A 208 20.28 1.02 5.86
N GLY A 209 19.82 2.20 5.42
CA GLY A 209 20.47 3.49 5.67
C GLY A 209 21.77 3.70 4.87
N ARG A 210 22.02 2.87 3.84
CA ARG A 210 23.17 3.01 2.93
C ARG A 210 22.94 4.05 1.84
N LEU A 211 21.68 4.29 1.49
CA LEU A 211 21.24 5.36 0.59
C LEU A 211 20.20 6.20 1.33
N LEU A 212 20.38 7.51 1.38
CA LEU A 212 19.52 8.39 2.17
C LEU A 212 18.35 8.93 1.33
N VAL A 213 17.19 9.15 1.93
CA VAL A 213 16.04 9.77 1.25
C VAL A 213 16.32 11.27 1.09
N PRO A 214 16.10 11.88 -0.08
CA PRO A 214 16.31 13.31 -0.25
C PRO A 214 15.34 14.12 0.62
N HIS A 215 15.84 15.19 1.24
CA HIS A 215 15.03 16.17 1.95
C HIS A 215 15.16 17.54 1.28
N TRP A 216 14.06 18.09 0.74
CA TRP A 216 14.06 19.28 -0.12
C TRP A 216 14.69 20.54 0.50
N ARG A 217 14.71 20.62 1.83
CA ARG A 217 15.30 21.74 2.59
C ARG A 217 16.81 21.63 2.85
N PHE A 218 17.39 20.43 2.79
CA PHE A 218 18.76 20.18 3.29
C PHE A 218 19.66 19.60 2.21
N GLY A 219 20.97 19.80 2.36
CA GLY A 219 21.98 19.13 1.52
C GLY A 219 22.26 17.70 1.97
N GLN A 220 22.04 17.41 3.25
CA GLN A 220 22.08 16.06 3.82
C GLN A 220 20.84 15.26 3.41
N GLY A 221 20.98 13.93 3.45
CA GLY A 221 19.85 13.02 3.27
C GLY A 221 19.19 12.63 4.59
N PHE A 222 17.94 12.20 4.52
CA PHE A 222 17.15 11.65 5.60
C PHE A 222 17.40 10.13 5.72
N ASP A 223 17.92 9.71 6.87
CA ASP A 223 18.18 8.31 7.19
C ASP A 223 16.90 7.63 7.71
N LEU A 224 16.24 6.89 6.81
CA LEU A 224 15.01 6.18 7.11
C LEU A 224 15.21 5.08 8.16
N LYS A 225 16.40 4.46 8.20
CA LYS A 225 16.74 3.49 9.25
C LYS A 225 16.82 4.18 10.61
N ALA A 226 17.49 5.33 10.69
CA ALA A 226 17.57 6.08 11.94
C ALA A 226 16.19 6.53 12.44
N TYR A 227 15.26 6.88 11.54
CA TYR A 227 13.87 7.18 11.87
C TYR A 227 13.17 5.99 12.52
N PHE A 228 13.12 4.83 11.86
CA PHE A 228 12.45 3.65 12.41
C PHE A 228 13.09 3.15 13.73
N GLU A 229 14.39 3.37 13.91
CA GLU A 229 15.11 2.90 15.09
C GLU A 229 15.01 3.83 16.30
N ASN A 230 14.85 5.15 16.08
CA ASN A 230 15.05 6.13 17.14
C ASN A 230 13.95 7.20 17.27
N ALA A 231 12.98 7.27 16.35
CA ALA A 231 11.92 8.25 16.46
C ALA A 231 11.09 8.01 17.73
N THR A 232 10.88 9.10 18.49
CA THR A 232 10.00 9.13 19.66
C THR A 232 8.63 9.72 19.33
N ARG A 233 8.50 10.25 18.11
CA ARG A 233 7.33 10.96 17.59
C ARG A 233 7.41 10.97 16.07
N THR A 234 6.24 10.94 15.43
CA THR A 234 6.05 11.17 14.01
C THR A 234 5.13 12.35 13.83
N ASP A 235 5.73 13.52 13.61
CA ASP A 235 5.02 14.72 13.18
C ASP A 235 5.28 14.93 11.70
N LEU A 236 4.32 14.58 10.85
CA LEU A 236 4.56 14.59 9.40
C LEU A 236 4.78 16.01 8.88
N VAL A 237 4.13 17.02 9.48
CA VAL A 237 4.29 18.41 9.07
C VAL A 237 5.69 18.89 9.45
N MET A 238 6.15 18.59 10.66
CA MET A 238 7.47 19.01 11.14
C MET A 238 8.61 18.19 10.53
N LEU A 239 8.38 16.92 10.17
CA LEU A 239 9.30 16.13 9.37
C LEU A 239 9.44 16.71 7.96
N LEU A 240 8.33 16.98 7.28
CA LEU A 240 8.33 17.52 5.92
C LEU A 240 8.92 18.94 5.87
N THR A 241 8.61 19.80 6.82
CA THR A 241 9.14 21.18 6.87
C THR A 241 10.57 21.23 7.43
N GLY A 242 11.04 20.14 8.05
CA GLY A 242 12.43 19.83 8.30
C GLY A 242 12.92 19.98 9.75
N LEU A 243 12.14 20.55 10.67
CA LEU A 243 12.59 20.68 12.06
C LEU A 243 12.74 19.31 12.74
N ASP A 244 11.73 18.45 12.58
CA ASP A 244 11.73 17.12 13.20
C ASP A 244 12.55 16.11 12.37
N ALA A 245 13.00 16.51 11.16
CA ALA A 245 13.93 15.71 10.37
C ALA A 245 15.38 15.77 10.90
N LEU A 246 15.75 16.82 11.65
CA LEU A 246 17.12 17.07 12.12
C LEU A 246 17.81 15.86 12.77
N PRO A 247 17.16 15.08 13.67
CA PRO A 247 17.80 13.92 14.30
C PRO A 247 18.20 12.81 13.30
N PHE A 248 17.53 12.78 12.14
CA PHE A 248 17.65 11.74 11.12
C PHE A 248 18.47 12.20 9.90
N LEU A 249 18.95 13.45 9.86
CA LEU A 249 19.81 13.91 8.78
C LEU A 249 21.22 13.31 8.91
N ARG A 250 21.75 12.82 7.80
CA ARG A 250 23.11 12.25 7.73
C ARG A 250 23.81 12.71 6.44
N ASP A 251 25.12 12.84 6.52
CA ASP A 251 25.97 12.95 5.34
C ASP A 251 26.11 11.56 4.70
N GLY A 252 26.08 11.49 3.37
CA GLY A 252 26.18 10.23 2.64
C GLY A 252 25.58 10.32 1.24
N PRO A 253 25.59 9.21 0.48
CA PRO A 253 24.91 9.16 -0.80
C PRO A 253 23.41 9.34 -0.60
N VAL A 254 22.82 10.26 -1.35
CA VAL A 254 21.38 10.59 -1.32
C VAL A 254 20.73 10.04 -2.59
N ALA A 255 19.58 9.40 -2.43
CA ALA A 255 18.80 8.90 -3.56
C ALA A 255 18.41 10.05 -4.49
N SER A 256 18.48 9.78 -5.79
CA SER A 256 18.15 10.72 -6.85
C SER A 256 17.40 10.02 -7.98
N ALA A 257 16.96 10.78 -8.99
CA ALA A 257 16.41 10.19 -10.21
C ALA A 257 17.36 9.19 -10.88
N ALA A 258 18.68 9.36 -10.72
CA ALA A 258 19.67 8.41 -11.23
C ALA A 258 19.70 7.09 -10.45
N SER A 259 19.35 7.10 -9.16
CA SER A 259 19.21 5.88 -8.34
C SER A 259 18.07 4.99 -8.82
N PHE A 260 17.04 5.59 -9.43
CA PHE A 260 15.88 4.90 -9.98
C PHE A 260 15.85 4.97 -11.52
N SER A 261 17.00 5.16 -12.17
CA SER A 261 17.06 5.41 -13.62
C SER A 261 16.39 4.31 -14.44
N GLU A 262 16.65 3.06 -14.07
CA GLU A 262 16.07 1.89 -14.73
C GLU A 262 14.56 1.78 -14.48
N ALA A 263 14.14 2.02 -13.24
CA ALA A 263 12.73 2.04 -12.88
C ALA A 263 11.95 3.13 -13.64
N ASN A 264 12.53 4.34 -13.71
CA ASN A 264 11.94 5.47 -14.42
C ASN A 264 11.86 5.22 -15.93
N ARG A 265 12.86 4.54 -16.49
CA ARG A 265 12.91 4.21 -17.91
C ARG A 265 11.87 3.16 -18.31
N VAL A 266 11.68 2.14 -17.46
CA VAL A 266 10.84 0.99 -17.76
C VAL A 266 9.39 1.17 -17.29
N PHE A 267 9.19 1.65 -16.07
CA PHE A 267 7.86 1.80 -15.48
C PHE A 267 7.29 3.22 -15.64
N GLY A 268 8.14 4.25 -15.69
CA GLY A 268 7.72 5.65 -15.72
C GLY A 268 6.71 5.95 -14.61
N ASP A 269 5.59 6.58 -14.99
CA ASP A 269 4.50 6.94 -14.06
C ASP A 269 3.76 5.73 -13.47
N GLN A 270 3.95 4.52 -14.03
CA GLN A 270 3.27 3.30 -13.58
C GLN A 270 4.00 2.55 -12.47
N LEU A 271 5.16 3.03 -12.02
CA LEU A 271 6.00 2.36 -11.02
C LEU A 271 5.22 1.90 -9.77
N PHE A 272 4.33 2.76 -9.24
CA PHE A 272 3.54 2.41 -8.06
C PHE A 272 2.47 1.36 -8.34
N GLY A 273 1.90 1.34 -9.55
CA GLY A 273 0.98 0.28 -9.98
C GLY A 273 1.69 -1.07 -10.04
N TYR A 274 2.89 -1.10 -10.62
CA TYR A 274 3.73 -2.30 -10.63
C TYR A 274 4.19 -2.70 -9.23
N ALA A 275 4.52 -1.74 -8.36
CA ALA A 275 4.88 -2.05 -6.97
C ALA A 275 3.72 -2.69 -6.20
N PHE A 276 2.48 -2.29 -6.47
CA PHE A 276 1.29 -2.94 -5.90
C PHE A 276 1.01 -4.33 -6.50
N TRP A 277 1.30 -4.52 -7.79
CA TRP A 277 1.07 -5.80 -8.45
C TRP A 277 2.17 -6.83 -8.15
N PHE A 278 3.43 -6.40 -8.06
CA PHE A 278 4.59 -7.29 -7.87
C PHE A 278 4.89 -7.62 -6.39
N ASN A 279 4.11 -7.09 -5.43
CA ASN A 279 4.25 -7.35 -3.99
C ASN A 279 2.91 -7.51 -3.30
#